data_AF-A0A0D0KS99-F1
#
_entry.id   AF-A0A0D0KS99-F1
#
_cell.length_a   1.000
_cell.length_b   1.000
_cell.length_c   1.000
_cell.angle_alpha   90.00
_cell.angle_beta   90.00
_cell.angle_gamma   90.00
#
_symmetry.space_group_name_H-M   'P 1'
#
loop_
_entity.id
_entity.type
_entity.pdbx_description
1 polymer ?
#
loop_
_entity_poly.entity_id
_entity_poly.type
_entity_poly.pdbx_seq_one_letter_code
_entity_poly.pdbx_strand_id
1 'polypeptide(L)'
;MRALLFGLLLIALPCLAQVYTYVDAEGNRVFTDKPRDGNAQQVQMAPSNRIEPAQTRSTTPAAPVAPQPVLGYELLRITIPQPDATINDNAGNLIVTVNSDPALHPGHSYRLLLDGQPVGSAGRSPVFPLENVDRGTHQIAVEIITEGGIIVERTPSQPFHMKRVTLAQKRKVRPCEKTDYGVRPECPLKDKPKEEDKGIISILPFL
;
A
#
# COMPACT_ATOMS: atom_id res chain seq x y z
N MET A 1 -52.97 -15.71 48.51
CA MET A 1 -52.01 -14.83 47.81
C MET A 1 -52.12 -14.88 46.28
N ARG A 2 -52.40 -16.02 45.63
CA ARG A 2 -52.62 -16.09 44.16
C ARG A 2 -53.91 -15.39 43.66
N ALA A 3 -55.00 -15.41 44.43
CA ALA A 3 -56.25 -14.75 44.05
C ALA A 3 -56.16 -13.20 44.07
N LEU A 4 -55.30 -12.64 44.93
CA LEU A 4 -55.09 -11.19 45.04
C LEU A 4 -54.28 -10.64 43.84
N LEU A 5 -53.36 -11.45 43.30
CA LEU A 5 -52.56 -11.13 42.13
C LEU A 5 -53.38 -11.16 40.82
N PHE A 6 -54.37 -12.05 40.71
CA PHE A 6 -55.28 -12.08 39.55
C PHE A 6 -56.28 -10.91 39.54
N GLY A 7 -56.71 -10.43 40.71
CA GLY A 7 -57.58 -9.25 40.81
C GLY A 7 -56.89 -7.95 40.39
N LEU A 8 -55.59 -7.81 40.66
CA LEU A 8 -54.82 -6.62 40.31
C LEU A 8 -54.55 -6.50 38.80
N LEU A 9 -54.51 -7.62 38.07
CA LEU A 9 -54.24 -7.64 36.63
C LEU A 9 -55.46 -7.23 35.78
N LEU A 10 -56.68 -7.31 36.32
CA LEU A 10 -57.92 -6.94 35.60
C LEU A 10 -58.18 -5.42 35.52
N ILE A 11 -57.40 -4.57 36.19
CA ILE A 11 -57.64 -3.11 36.24
C ILE A 11 -56.82 -2.36 35.18
N ALA A 12 -55.92 -3.04 34.46
CA ALA A 12 -55.13 -2.43 33.39
C ALA A 12 -55.94 -2.29 32.08
N LEU A 13 -56.92 -1.38 32.07
CA LEU A 13 -57.57 -0.92 30.84
C LEU A 13 -56.58 -0.01 30.06
N PRO A 14 -56.40 -0.20 28.74
CA PRO A 14 -55.59 0.70 27.94
C PRO A 14 -56.30 2.04 27.80
N CYS A 15 -55.67 3.11 28.27
CA CYS A 15 -56.15 4.47 28.05
C CYS A 15 -55.85 4.85 26.59
N LEU A 16 -56.87 4.88 25.73
CA LEU A 16 -56.78 5.39 24.37
C LEU A 16 -56.90 6.92 24.41
N ALA A 17 -55.79 7.63 24.26
CA ALA A 17 -55.79 9.08 24.10
C ALA A 17 -56.16 9.43 22.65
N GLN A 18 -57.29 10.11 22.46
CA GLN A 18 -57.77 10.59 21.16
C GLN A 18 -57.69 12.12 21.15
N VAL A 19 -56.97 12.70 20.17
CA VAL A 19 -56.82 14.14 20.00
C VAL A 19 -57.90 14.66 19.04
N TYR A 20 -58.63 15.68 19.45
CA TYR A 20 -59.70 16.29 18.66
C TYR A 20 -59.30 17.68 18.19
N THR A 21 -59.73 18.08 16.99
CA THR A 21 -59.48 19.42 16.43
C THR A 21 -60.79 20.03 15.96
N TYR A 22 -60.92 21.34 16.21
CA TYR A 22 -62.00 22.15 15.65
C TYR A 22 -61.43 23.50 15.20
N VAL A 23 -62.24 24.25 14.44
CA VAL A 23 -61.94 25.62 14.01
C VAL A 23 -62.82 26.54 14.83
N ASP A 24 -62.22 27.52 15.50
CA ASP A 24 -62.97 28.53 16.26
C ASP A 24 -63.66 29.56 15.34
N ALA A 25 -64.47 30.45 15.92
CA ALA A 25 -65.20 31.47 15.17
C ALA A 25 -64.29 32.51 14.49
N GLU A 26 -62.99 32.52 14.82
CA GLU A 26 -61.97 33.42 14.29
C GLU A 26 -61.10 32.75 13.21
N GLY A 27 -61.39 31.50 12.85
CA GLY A 27 -60.76 30.77 11.75
C GLY A 27 -59.46 30.03 12.11
N ASN A 28 -59.11 29.97 13.40
CA ASN A 28 -57.89 29.30 13.86
C ASN A 28 -58.17 27.83 14.23
N ARG A 29 -57.25 26.93 13.86
CA ARG A 29 -57.37 25.50 14.15
C ARG A 29 -56.74 25.18 15.50
N VAL A 30 -57.56 24.78 16.46
CA VAL A 30 -57.16 24.47 17.85
C VAL A 30 -57.28 22.97 18.11
N PHE A 31 -56.29 22.40 18.82
CA PHE A 31 -56.24 20.99 19.22
C PHE A 31 -56.57 20.85 20.71
N THR A 32 -57.45 19.91 21.07
CA THR A 32 -57.90 19.67 22.45
C THR A 32 -57.97 18.18 22.77
N ASP A 33 -57.58 17.83 24.00
CA ASP A 33 -57.63 16.46 24.54
C ASP A 33 -58.97 16.13 25.24
N LYS A 34 -59.93 17.07 25.25
CA LYS A 34 -61.30 16.86 25.74
C LYS A 34 -62.32 17.19 24.65
N PRO A 35 -63.30 16.31 24.35
CA PRO A 35 -64.35 16.61 23.40
C PRO A 35 -65.30 17.66 23.99
N ARG A 36 -65.59 18.71 23.22
CA ARG A 36 -66.67 19.67 23.49
C ARG A 36 -67.78 19.42 22.47
N ASP A 37 -69.02 19.49 22.93
CA ASP A 37 -70.21 19.04 22.20
C ASP A 37 -70.27 19.53 20.74
N GLY A 38 -70.59 18.58 19.86
CA GLY A 38 -71.41 18.86 18.68
C GLY A 38 -70.77 18.65 17.32
N ASN A 39 -69.47 18.93 17.11
CA ASN A 39 -68.88 18.88 15.76
C ASN A 39 -67.36 18.61 15.77
N ALA A 40 -66.93 17.47 16.34
CA ALA A 40 -65.53 17.04 16.26
C ALA A 40 -65.37 15.94 15.20
N GLN A 41 -64.67 16.25 14.11
CA GLN A 41 -64.43 15.31 13.01
C GLN A 41 -63.07 14.62 13.20
N GLN A 42 -63.08 13.28 13.17
CA GLN A 42 -61.90 12.46 13.41
C GLN A 42 -60.84 12.70 12.32
N VAL A 43 -59.66 13.17 12.72
CA VAL A 43 -58.53 13.32 11.80
C VAL A 43 -57.82 11.98 11.65
N GLN A 44 -57.92 11.37 10.47
CA GLN A 44 -57.12 10.21 10.10
C GLN A 44 -55.71 10.67 9.75
N MET A 45 -54.74 10.24 10.56
CA MET A 45 -53.34 10.51 10.29
C MET A 45 -52.89 9.69 9.07
N ALA A 46 -52.13 10.33 8.18
CA ALA A 46 -51.50 9.63 7.06
C ALA A 46 -50.45 8.63 7.59
N PRO A 47 -50.29 7.46 6.95
CA PRO A 47 -49.31 6.47 7.38
C PRO A 47 -47.88 7.03 7.29
N SER A 48 -47.08 6.73 8.30
CA SER A 48 -45.69 7.18 8.41
C SER A 48 -44.82 6.61 7.28
N ASN A 49 -43.91 7.42 6.73
CA ASN A 49 -42.97 7.01 5.69
C ASN A 49 -42.08 5.86 6.22
N ARG A 50 -42.33 4.65 5.71
CA ARG A 50 -41.53 3.47 6.02
C ARG A 50 -40.69 3.13 4.79
N ILE A 51 -39.36 3.08 4.98
CA ILE A 51 -38.44 2.53 3.99
C ILE A 51 -38.57 1.01 4.09
N GLU A 52 -38.94 0.34 3.00
CA GLU A 52 -38.88 -1.12 2.96
C GLU A 52 -37.43 -1.58 2.99
N PRO A 53 -37.05 -2.56 3.84
CA PRO A 53 -35.72 -3.13 3.79
C PRO A 53 -35.53 -3.81 2.43
N ALA A 54 -34.39 -3.53 1.78
CA ALA A 54 -34.03 -4.20 0.54
C ALA A 54 -34.11 -5.72 0.76
N GLN A 55 -34.83 -6.42 -0.12
CA GLN A 55 -34.87 -7.88 -0.13
C GLN A 55 -33.44 -8.38 -0.36
N THR A 56 -32.79 -8.82 0.72
CA THR A 56 -31.58 -9.60 0.60
C THR A 56 -31.96 -10.85 -0.18
N ARG A 57 -31.43 -10.99 -1.40
CA ARG A 57 -31.42 -12.30 -2.04
C ARG A 57 -30.72 -13.22 -1.07
N SER A 58 -31.45 -14.17 -0.49
CA SER A 58 -30.87 -15.32 0.18
C SER A 58 -30.04 -16.06 -0.87
N THR A 59 -28.77 -15.70 -0.99
CA THR A 59 -27.77 -16.63 -1.48
C THR A 59 -27.85 -17.80 -0.54
N THR A 60 -28.27 -18.97 -1.05
CA THR A 60 -28.12 -20.24 -0.37
C THR A 60 -26.76 -20.24 0.32
N PRO A 61 -26.68 -20.49 1.64
CA PRO A 61 -25.39 -20.61 2.29
C PRO A 61 -24.59 -21.64 1.50
N ALA A 62 -23.53 -21.20 0.81
CA ALA A 62 -22.57 -22.14 0.29
C ALA A 62 -22.18 -23.01 1.49
N ALA A 63 -22.23 -24.34 1.31
CA ALA A 63 -21.78 -25.26 2.33
C ALA A 63 -20.44 -24.73 2.88
N PRO A 64 -20.21 -24.72 4.20
CA PRO A 64 -18.94 -24.28 4.75
C PRO A 64 -17.86 -25.08 4.04
N VAL A 65 -17.14 -24.43 3.12
CA VAL A 65 -15.92 -25.00 2.59
C VAL A 65 -15.05 -25.07 3.83
N ALA A 66 -14.79 -26.30 4.30
CA ALA A 66 -13.85 -26.51 5.39
C ALA A 66 -12.63 -25.64 5.07
N PRO A 67 -12.16 -24.79 6.00
CA PRO A 67 -11.01 -23.94 5.73
C PRO A 67 -9.91 -24.84 5.21
N GLN A 68 -9.60 -24.73 3.92
CA GLN A 68 -8.40 -25.36 3.41
C GLN A 68 -7.29 -24.76 4.25
N PRO A 69 -6.41 -25.58 4.84
CA PRO A 69 -5.29 -25.04 5.60
C PRO A 69 -4.56 -24.10 4.66
N VAL A 70 -4.62 -22.81 4.97
CA VAL A 70 -3.87 -21.80 4.24
C VAL A 70 -2.43 -22.20 4.47
N LEU A 71 -1.78 -22.76 3.45
CA LEU A 71 -0.36 -23.09 3.46
C LEU A 71 0.40 -21.76 3.49
N GLY A 72 0.44 -21.18 4.68
CA GLY A 72 1.12 -19.93 4.98
C GLY A 72 2.62 -20.15 5.08
N TYR A 73 3.34 -19.04 5.08
CA TYR A 73 4.77 -19.03 5.35
C TYR A 73 4.97 -18.45 6.75
N GLU A 74 5.70 -19.16 7.59
CA GLU A 74 6.07 -18.67 8.92
C GLU A 74 7.16 -17.61 8.82
N LEU A 75 8.01 -17.74 7.80
CA LEU A 75 9.12 -16.83 7.55
C LEU A 75 9.22 -16.51 6.06
N LEU A 76 9.38 -15.23 5.76
CA LEU A 76 9.89 -14.75 4.49
C LEU A 76 10.84 -13.58 4.78
N ARG A 77 12.10 -13.69 4.34
CA ARG A 77 13.10 -12.64 4.57
C ARG A 77 14.07 -12.50 3.41
N ILE A 78 14.52 -11.27 3.19
CA ILE A 78 15.65 -10.98 2.32
C ILE A 78 16.93 -11.27 3.13
N THR A 79 17.83 -12.06 2.56
CA THR A 79 19.13 -12.40 3.18
C THR A 79 20.25 -11.56 2.60
N ILE A 80 20.17 -11.26 1.30
CA ILE A 80 21.10 -10.42 0.57
C ILE A 80 20.28 -9.45 -0.29
N PRO A 81 20.59 -8.14 -0.30
CA PRO A 81 21.52 -7.46 0.59
C PRO A 81 21.03 -7.43 2.06
N GLN A 82 21.90 -7.05 3.00
CA GLN A 82 21.46 -6.71 4.36
C GLN A 82 20.70 -5.36 4.36
N PRO A 83 19.87 -5.08 5.39
CA PRO A 83 19.26 -3.77 5.56
C PRO A 83 20.30 -2.65 5.56
N ASP A 84 19.99 -1.55 4.86
CA ASP A 84 20.85 -0.37 4.71
C ASP A 84 22.23 -0.64 4.08
N ALA A 85 22.39 -1.78 3.40
CA ALA A 85 23.64 -2.12 2.73
C ALA A 85 23.97 -1.11 1.63
N THR A 86 25.25 -0.76 1.53
CA THR A 86 25.77 0.06 0.43
C THR A 86 26.41 -0.83 -0.63
N ILE A 87 25.86 -0.79 -1.83
CA ILE A 87 26.34 -1.52 -3.00
C ILE A 87 27.10 -0.55 -3.90
N ASN A 88 28.34 -0.89 -4.24
CA ASN A 88 29.19 -0.08 -5.12
C ASN A 88 29.37 -0.80 -6.46
N ASP A 89 28.46 -0.59 -7.40
CA ASP A 89 28.55 -1.13 -8.75
C ASP A 89 28.20 -0.04 -9.77
N ASN A 90 29.08 0.22 -10.73
CA ASN A 90 28.90 1.26 -11.75
C ASN A 90 27.81 0.95 -12.76
N ALA A 91 27.60 -0.33 -13.07
CA ALA A 91 26.52 -0.79 -13.93
C ALA A 91 25.21 -0.95 -13.15
N GLY A 92 25.24 -0.83 -11.81
CA GLY A 92 24.05 -0.94 -10.98
C GLY A 92 23.56 -2.39 -10.87
N ASN A 93 24.48 -3.36 -10.85
CA ASN A 93 24.13 -4.75 -10.64
C ASN A 93 23.91 -5.03 -9.16
N LEU A 94 22.89 -5.83 -8.85
CA LEU A 94 22.56 -6.26 -7.50
C LEU A 94 21.98 -7.68 -7.56
N ILE A 95 22.40 -8.53 -6.64
CA ILE A 95 21.76 -9.83 -6.43
C ILE A 95 20.93 -9.74 -5.15
N VAL A 96 19.64 -10.03 -5.27
CA VAL A 96 18.74 -10.17 -4.12
C VAL A 96 18.49 -11.65 -3.87
N THR A 97 18.78 -12.09 -2.65
CA THR A 97 18.56 -13.47 -2.20
C THR A 97 17.54 -13.48 -1.08
N VAL A 98 16.66 -14.47 -1.13
CA VAL A 98 15.50 -14.60 -0.24
C VAL A 98 15.55 -15.95 0.44
N ASN A 99 15.02 -16.03 1.65
CA ASN A 99 14.76 -17.28 2.33
C ASN A 99 13.31 -17.31 2.80
N SER A 100 12.64 -18.46 2.66
CA SER A 100 11.32 -18.70 3.23
C SER A 100 11.29 -19.99 4.03
N ASP A 101 10.43 -20.04 5.04
CA ASP A 101 10.13 -21.22 5.82
C ASP A 101 8.60 -21.38 5.95
N PRO A 102 8.00 -22.49 5.50
CA PRO A 102 8.62 -23.58 4.73
C PRO A 102 9.17 -23.14 3.37
N ALA A 103 9.90 -24.05 2.71
CA ALA A 103 10.33 -23.86 1.33
C ALA A 103 9.13 -23.57 0.42
N LEU A 104 9.36 -22.86 -0.68
CA LEU A 104 8.29 -22.42 -1.59
C LEU A 104 7.38 -23.57 -2.02
N HIS A 105 6.10 -23.47 -1.64
CA HIS A 105 5.07 -24.43 -1.97
C HIS A 105 4.89 -24.56 -3.49
N PRO A 106 4.50 -25.75 -3.99
CA PRO A 106 4.11 -25.92 -5.38
C PRO A 106 2.99 -24.97 -5.79
N GLY A 107 3.07 -24.40 -7.01
CA GLY A 107 2.08 -23.43 -7.51
C GLY A 107 2.26 -22.01 -6.96
N HIS A 108 3.23 -21.77 -6.08
CA HIS A 108 3.60 -20.44 -5.62
C HIS A 108 4.85 -19.93 -6.36
N SER A 109 5.01 -18.61 -6.41
CA SER A 109 6.16 -17.93 -7.01
C SER A 109 6.59 -16.75 -6.16
N TYR A 110 7.88 -16.47 -6.12
CA TYR A 110 8.41 -15.24 -5.57
C TYR A 110 8.30 -14.11 -6.61
N ARG A 111 8.03 -12.89 -6.15
CA ARG A 111 8.04 -11.66 -6.94
C ARG A 111 8.84 -10.59 -6.21
N LEU A 112 9.89 -10.08 -6.84
CA LEU A 112 10.69 -8.99 -6.31
C LEU A 112 10.04 -7.65 -6.65
N LEU A 113 10.08 -6.72 -5.71
CA LEU A 113 9.67 -5.34 -5.88
C LEU A 113 10.87 -4.43 -5.61
N LEU A 114 11.05 -3.44 -6.49
CA LEU A 114 11.97 -2.32 -6.33
C LEU A 114 11.15 -1.04 -6.28
N ASP A 115 11.27 -0.29 -5.18
CA ASP A 115 10.52 0.94 -4.91
C ASP A 115 8.99 0.76 -5.07
N GLY A 116 8.51 -0.43 -4.65
CA GLY A 116 7.10 -0.82 -4.72
C GLY A 116 6.62 -1.27 -6.11
N GLN A 117 7.48 -1.28 -7.13
CA GLN A 117 7.17 -1.77 -8.47
C GLN A 117 7.71 -3.18 -8.68
N PRO A 118 6.94 -4.12 -9.25
CA PRO A 118 7.44 -5.45 -9.54
C PRO A 118 8.54 -5.39 -10.60
N VAL A 119 9.65 -6.08 -10.35
CA VAL A 119 10.80 -6.14 -11.25
C VAL A 119 11.08 -7.58 -11.65
N GLY A 120 11.28 -7.80 -12.95
CA GLY A 120 11.43 -9.14 -13.52
C GLY A 120 10.14 -9.95 -13.51
N SER A 121 10.25 -11.22 -13.91
CA SER A 121 9.15 -12.19 -13.86
C SER A 121 9.07 -12.86 -12.50
N ALA A 122 7.85 -13.11 -12.02
CA ALA A 122 7.66 -13.99 -10.87
C ALA A 122 8.17 -15.39 -11.19
N GLY A 123 8.81 -16.04 -10.23
CA GLY A 123 9.41 -17.35 -10.44
C GLY A 123 9.70 -18.10 -9.15
N ARG A 124 10.18 -19.34 -9.28
CA ARG A 124 10.47 -20.19 -8.13
C ARG A 124 11.87 -20.00 -7.55
N SER A 125 12.75 -19.30 -8.27
CA SER A 125 14.10 -19.00 -7.81
C SER A 125 14.05 -18.03 -6.62
N PRO A 126 14.74 -18.33 -5.50
CA PRO A 126 14.90 -17.39 -4.40
C PRO A 126 15.98 -16.33 -4.65
N VAL A 127 16.61 -16.35 -5.83
CA VAL A 127 17.69 -15.43 -6.24
C VAL A 127 17.23 -14.62 -7.44
N PHE A 128 17.39 -13.30 -7.32
CA PHE A 128 16.99 -12.30 -8.31
C PHE A 128 18.17 -11.42 -8.70
N PRO A 129 18.65 -11.54 -9.95
CA PRO A 129 19.59 -10.57 -10.50
C PRO A 129 18.83 -9.32 -10.93
N LEU A 130 19.32 -8.16 -10.48
CA LEU A 130 18.93 -6.84 -10.96
C LEU A 130 20.12 -6.21 -11.68
N GLU A 131 19.83 -5.54 -12.77
CA GLU A 131 20.79 -4.80 -13.58
C GLU A 131 20.30 -3.37 -13.75
N ASN A 132 21.24 -2.46 -13.97
CA ASN A 132 20.95 -1.06 -14.22
C ASN A 132 20.09 -0.37 -13.13
N VAL A 133 20.25 -0.74 -11.86
CA VAL A 133 19.63 -0.03 -10.74
C VAL A 133 20.29 1.34 -10.58
N ASP A 134 19.49 2.39 -10.60
CA ASP A 134 19.98 3.77 -10.49
C ASP A 134 20.76 4.03 -9.20
N ARG A 135 21.56 5.10 -9.19
CA ARG A 135 22.27 5.52 -7.98
C ARG A 135 21.28 6.14 -6.98
N GLY A 136 21.48 5.88 -5.70
CA GLY A 136 20.66 6.48 -4.64
C GLY A 136 20.20 5.46 -3.60
N THR A 137 19.20 5.87 -2.82
CA THR A 137 18.54 5.00 -1.86
C THR A 137 17.32 4.39 -2.51
N HIS A 138 17.22 3.07 -2.44
CA HIS A 138 16.13 2.29 -3.00
C HIS A 138 15.57 1.36 -1.92
N GLN A 139 14.36 0.89 -2.16
CA GLN A 139 13.63 0.00 -1.28
C GLN A 139 13.36 -1.31 -2.02
N ILE A 140 13.66 -2.44 -1.39
CA ILE A 140 13.32 -3.77 -1.93
C ILE A 140 12.35 -4.50 -1.01
N ALA A 141 11.43 -5.22 -1.61
CA ALA A 141 10.55 -6.14 -0.93
C ALA A 141 10.34 -7.39 -1.81
N VAL A 142 10.02 -8.51 -1.19
CA VAL A 142 9.68 -9.74 -1.92
C VAL A 142 8.34 -10.24 -1.45
N GLU A 143 7.54 -10.68 -2.41
CA GLU A 143 6.24 -11.30 -2.20
C GLU A 143 6.29 -12.76 -2.60
N ILE A 144 5.49 -13.58 -1.92
CA ILE A 144 5.07 -14.88 -2.43
C ILE A 144 3.66 -14.73 -2.98
N ILE A 145 3.47 -15.08 -4.24
CA ILE A 145 2.18 -15.07 -4.92
C ILE A 145 1.75 -16.49 -5.31
N THR A 146 0.44 -16.75 -5.31
CA THR A 146 -0.13 -17.98 -5.89
C THR A 146 -0.22 -17.90 -7.41
N GLU A 147 -0.51 -19.02 -8.06
CA GLU A 147 -0.81 -19.07 -9.50
C GLU A 147 -1.96 -18.13 -9.90
N GLY A 148 -2.91 -17.88 -9.00
CA GLY A 148 -3.99 -16.90 -9.19
C GLY A 148 -3.59 -15.44 -8.97
N GLY A 149 -2.31 -15.16 -8.69
CA GLY A 149 -1.79 -13.80 -8.46
C GLY A 149 -2.10 -13.22 -7.08
N ILE A 150 -2.62 -14.03 -6.15
CA ILE A 150 -2.92 -13.61 -4.78
C ILE A 150 -1.63 -13.58 -3.98
N ILE A 151 -1.39 -12.48 -3.25
CA ILE A 151 -0.23 -12.34 -2.36
C ILE A 151 -0.51 -13.14 -1.08
N VAL A 152 0.36 -14.12 -0.81
CA VAL A 152 0.30 -14.99 0.37
C VAL A 152 1.10 -14.39 1.51
N GLU A 153 2.30 -13.89 1.22
CA GLU A 153 3.23 -13.34 2.21
C GLU A 153 4.08 -12.24 1.56
N ARG A 154 4.53 -11.27 2.35
CA ARG A 154 5.38 -10.16 1.86
C ARG A 154 6.40 -9.76 2.92
N THR A 155 7.66 -9.59 2.51
CA THR A 155 8.68 -9.03 3.40
C THR A 155 8.40 -7.57 3.72
N PRO A 156 8.89 -7.08 4.87
CA PRO A 156 9.06 -5.64 5.07
C PRO A 156 9.87 -5.02 3.93
N SER A 157 9.60 -3.74 3.66
CA SER A 157 10.42 -2.94 2.74
C SER A 157 11.79 -2.72 3.37
N GLN A 158 12.84 -3.12 2.66
CA GLN A 158 14.22 -3.04 3.14
C GLN A 158 15.00 -2.01 2.30
N PRO A 159 15.58 -0.97 2.94
CA PRO A 159 16.43 -0.02 2.25
C PRO A 159 17.76 -0.63 1.81
N PHE A 160 18.27 -0.17 0.67
CA PHE A 160 19.67 -0.29 0.30
C PHE A 160 20.14 0.96 -0.46
N HIS A 161 21.45 1.14 -0.55
CA HIS A 161 22.05 2.30 -1.20
C HIS A 161 22.93 1.87 -2.37
N MET A 162 22.60 2.31 -3.58
CA MET A 162 23.39 2.07 -4.78
C MET A 162 24.33 3.24 -5.04
N LYS A 163 25.63 2.95 -5.15
CA LYS A 163 26.68 3.89 -5.48
C LYS A 163 27.32 3.52 -6.81
N ARG A 164 27.18 4.40 -7.80
CA ARG A 164 27.91 4.36 -9.07
C ARG A 164 29.05 5.38 -9.01
N VAL A 165 30.30 4.96 -9.24
CA VAL A 165 31.43 5.89 -9.28
C VAL A 165 31.41 6.72 -10.55
N THR A 166 31.67 8.03 -10.40
CA THR A 166 31.75 8.95 -11.53
C THR A 166 33.10 8.87 -12.22
N LEU A 167 33.17 9.32 -13.48
CA LEU A 167 34.46 9.47 -14.20
C LEU A 167 35.41 10.41 -13.45
N ALA A 168 34.88 11.48 -12.85
CA ALA A 168 35.67 12.41 -12.03
C ALA A 168 36.28 11.71 -10.80
N GLN A 169 35.52 10.84 -10.14
CA GLN A 169 36.02 10.08 -9.00
C GLN A 169 37.08 9.06 -9.44
N LYS A 170 36.90 8.39 -10.59
CA LYS A 170 37.94 7.53 -11.18
C LYS A 170 39.23 8.31 -11.47
N ARG A 171 39.13 9.52 -12.03
CA ARG A 171 40.28 10.41 -12.26
C ARG A 171 40.93 10.89 -10.98
N LYS A 172 40.17 11.11 -9.89
CA LYS A 172 40.73 11.47 -8.57
C LYS A 172 41.54 10.32 -7.96
N VAL A 173 41.07 9.08 -8.10
CA VAL A 173 41.80 7.88 -7.60
C VAL A 173 43.03 7.59 -8.47
N ARG A 174 42.88 7.65 -9.79
CA ARG A 174 43.99 7.48 -10.75
C ARG A 174 44.04 8.69 -11.69
N PRO A 175 44.85 9.72 -11.33
CA PRO A 175 45.06 10.91 -12.16
C PRO A 175 45.43 10.57 -13.60
N CYS A 176 45.02 11.41 -14.54
CA CYS A 176 45.36 11.25 -15.95
C CYS A 176 46.81 11.64 -16.19
N GLU A 177 47.58 10.74 -16.80
CA GLU A 177 48.90 11.07 -17.33
C GLU A 177 48.80 11.62 -18.75
N LYS A 178 49.86 12.25 -19.28
CA LYS A 178 49.84 12.89 -20.62
C LYS A 178 49.45 11.92 -21.75
N THR A 179 49.76 10.64 -21.59
CA THR A 179 49.46 9.54 -22.52
C THR A 179 48.05 8.98 -22.37
N ASP A 180 47.38 9.22 -21.24
CA ASP A 180 46.04 8.71 -20.97
C ASP A 180 44.94 9.50 -21.67
N TYR A 181 45.23 10.75 -22.04
CA TYR A 181 44.28 11.64 -22.70
C TYR A 181 43.87 11.12 -24.07
N GLY A 182 42.56 10.91 -24.27
CA GLY A 182 41.98 10.35 -25.48
C GLY A 182 41.91 8.82 -25.53
N VAL A 183 42.51 8.13 -24.56
CA VAL A 183 42.44 6.67 -24.43
C VAL A 183 41.43 6.27 -23.37
N ARG A 184 41.53 6.90 -22.19
CA ARG A 184 40.63 6.64 -21.05
C ARG A 184 39.40 7.56 -21.13
N PRO A 185 38.17 7.06 -20.97
CA PRO A 185 36.95 7.88 -20.98
C PRO A 185 36.97 9.03 -19.96
N GLU A 186 37.64 8.83 -18.83
CA GLU A 186 37.83 9.84 -17.78
C GLU A 186 38.87 10.92 -18.10
N CYS A 187 39.62 10.78 -19.20
CA CYS A 187 40.70 11.68 -19.63
C CYS A 187 40.41 12.22 -21.06
N PRO A 188 39.48 13.16 -21.24
CA PRO A 188 39.15 13.69 -22.57
C PRO A 188 40.29 14.54 -23.15
N LEU A 189 40.54 14.46 -24.47
CA LEU A 189 41.61 15.20 -25.15
C LEU A 189 41.56 16.72 -24.93
N LYS A 190 40.36 17.27 -24.72
CA LYS A 190 40.15 18.70 -24.44
C LYS A 190 40.84 19.19 -23.17
N ASP A 191 41.06 18.29 -22.20
CA ASP A 191 41.66 18.58 -20.90
C ASP A 191 43.17 18.31 -20.88
N LYS A 192 43.78 17.92 -22.02
CA LYS A 192 45.20 17.60 -22.07
C LYS A 192 46.01 18.89 -21.80
N PRO A 193 46.91 18.91 -20.80
CA PRO A 193 47.74 20.07 -20.56
C PRO A 193 48.61 20.35 -21.78
N LYS A 194 48.71 21.63 -22.17
CA LYS A 194 49.60 22.06 -23.25
C LYS A 194 51.03 21.71 -22.84
N GLU A 195 51.80 21.17 -23.76
CA GLU A 195 53.23 20.97 -23.54
C GLU A 195 53.86 22.34 -23.32
N GLU A 196 54.58 22.50 -22.22
CA GLU A 196 55.48 23.64 -22.08
C GLU A 196 56.50 23.50 -23.20
N ASP A 197 56.45 24.41 -24.16
CA ASP A 197 57.57 24.70 -25.04
C ASP A 197 58.73 25.05 -24.10
N LYS A 198 59.56 24.06 -23.76
CA LYS A 198 60.93 24.32 -23.32
C LYS A 198 61.64 24.85 -24.54
N GLY A 199 61.37 26.13 -24.79
CA GLY A 199 61.97 26.91 -25.83
C GLY A 199 63.47 26.71 -25.79
N ILE A 200 64.03 26.56 -26.98
CA ILE A 200 65.45 26.58 -27.25
C ILE A 200 65.96 27.98 -26.85
N ILE A 201 66.15 28.23 -25.56
CA ILE A 201 66.73 29.42 -24.94
C ILE A 201 67.41 28.85 -23.69
N SER A 202 68.73 28.75 -23.54
CA SER A 202 69.82 29.57 -24.05
C SER A 202 71.12 28.78 -23.86
N ILE A 203 71.70 28.27 -24.94
CA ILE A 203 73.13 27.94 -24.99
C ILE A 203 73.70 28.78 -26.14
N LEU A 204 73.81 30.08 -25.90
CA LEU A 204 74.79 30.88 -26.63
C LEU A 204 76.08 30.78 -25.81
N PRO A 205 77.20 30.29 -26.39
CA PRO A 205 78.47 30.35 -25.68
C PRO A 205 78.83 31.83 -25.55
N PHE A 206 79.06 32.28 -24.32
CA PHE A 206 79.74 33.56 -24.10
C PHE A 206 81.10 33.47 -24.78
N LEU A 207 81.31 34.30 -25.80
CA LEU A 207 82.61 34.59 -26.42
C LEU A 207 83.10 35.95 -25.92
#